data_AF-A0A965VW40-F1
#
_entry.id   AF-A0A965VW40-F1
#
_cell.length_a   1.000
_cell.length_b   1.000
_cell.length_c   1.000
_cell.angle_alpha   90.00
_cell.angle_beta   90.00
_cell.angle_gamma   90.00
#
_symmetry.space_group_name_H-M   'P 1'
#
loop_
_entity.id
_entity.type
_entity.pdbx_description
1 polymer ?
#
loop_
_entity_poly.entity_id
_entity_poly.type
_entity_poly.pdbx_seq_one_letter_code
_entity_poly.pdbx_strand_id
1 'polypeptide(L)'
;MQLVSSREEFQWFLLVGMGYLLSLLPETFLWLGCLSCILILGVPHGALDIYLIWSESKKNIRRACLFLAAYISVILLALGLWRISSEWFWFLFFLSAVYHFGASDEHPELISAMFRNSFKRLLWSYSRGLVLVFAPAAFHSNKILNYLKQATSLDFAAGFVAVAPFLFAYGLTFYLTVSLVSFRRVSSRTYRMLILKQVVSLLLIVALFRVSDPLVGFCLYFCCYHSLNHSFRVFSKTKKSNSSFFFAASLFTIPILPIWFWSGFRLPAGSSQENWVIACFVSIAALTFPHLFMVRKLHETLKRSTVNLGVSRTV
;
A
#
# COMPACT_ATOMS: atom_id res chain seq x y z
N MET A 1 -22.17 8.72 -12.01
CA MET A 1 -22.30 7.73 -10.92
C MET A 1 -22.04 6.37 -11.56
N GLN A 2 -20.79 5.90 -11.58
CA GLN A 2 -20.48 4.59 -12.15
C GLN A 2 -20.91 3.54 -11.13
N LEU A 3 -21.97 2.80 -11.48
CA LEU A 3 -22.35 1.58 -10.81
C LEU A 3 -21.11 0.68 -10.74
N VAL A 4 -20.66 0.48 -9.51
CA VAL A 4 -19.55 -0.38 -9.17
C VAL A 4 -19.89 -1.79 -9.68
N SER A 5 -19.20 -2.21 -10.74
CA SER A 5 -19.56 -3.44 -11.46
C SER A 5 -19.24 -4.69 -10.63
N SER A 6 -20.04 -5.74 -10.82
CA SER A 6 -19.84 -7.08 -10.24
C SER A 6 -18.51 -7.75 -10.63
N ARG A 7 -17.76 -7.17 -11.57
CA ARG A 7 -16.47 -7.73 -12.04
C ARG A 7 -15.39 -7.75 -10.96
N GLU A 8 -15.45 -6.85 -9.97
CA GLU A 8 -14.42 -6.77 -8.92
C GLU A 8 -14.51 -7.93 -7.90
N GLU A 9 -15.67 -8.56 -7.72
CA GLU A 9 -15.82 -9.65 -6.73
C GLU A 9 -15.29 -10.98 -7.25
N PHE A 10 -15.49 -11.27 -8.54
CA PHE A 10 -14.92 -12.45 -9.19
C PHE A 10 -13.38 -12.45 -9.17
N GLN A 11 -12.78 -11.25 -9.23
CA GLN A 11 -11.33 -11.08 -9.15
C GLN A 11 -10.77 -11.57 -7.81
N TRP A 12 -11.49 -11.39 -6.71
CA TRP A 12 -10.98 -11.79 -5.40
C TRP A 12 -10.93 -13.30 -5.20
N PHE A 13 -11.97 -14.03 -5.61
CA PHE A 13 -11.94 -15.50 -5.54
C PHE A 13 -10.82 -16.07 -6.41
N LEU A 14 -10.59 -15.47 -7.59
CA LEU A 14 -9.48 -15.84 -8.46
C LEU A 14 -8.12 -15.55 -7.80
N LEU A 15 -7.96 -14.39 -7.15
CA LEU A 15 -6.73 -14.06 -6.42
C LEU A 15 -6.48 -15.01 -5.24
N VAL A 16 -7.51 -15.36 -4.47
CA VAL A 16 -7.41 -16.33 -3.37
C VAL A 16 -6.99 -17.71 -3.89
N GLY A 17 -7.66 -18.20 -4.95
CA GLY A 17 -7.32 -19.47 -5.59
C GLY A 17 -5.91 -19.48 -6.18
N MET A 18 -5.52 -18.41 -6.86
CA MET A 18 -4.17 -18.24 -7.41
C MET A 18 -3.13 -18.16 -6.30
N GLY A 19 -3.41 -17.46 -5.20
CA GLY A 19 -2.54 -17.38 -4.04
C GLY A 19 -2.27 -18.75 -3.43
N TYR A 20 -3.32 -19.55 -3.24
CA TYR A 20 -3.18 -20.94 -2.77
C TYR A 20 -2.34 -21.78 -3.74
N LEU A 21 -2.67 -21.78 -5.04
CA LEU A 21 -1.98 -22.60 -6.04
C LEU A 21 -0.50 -22.21 -6.20
N LEU A 22 -0.20 -20.91 -6.27
CA LEU A 22 1.19 -20.44 -6.37
C LEU A 22 1.99 -20.86 -5.14
N SER A 23 1.37 -20.85 -3.95
CA SER A 23 2.04 -21.23 -2.70
C SER A 23 2.43 -22.72 -2.61
N LEU A 24 1.97 -23.55 -3.55
CA LEU A 24 2.41 -24.94 -3.69
C LEU A 24 3.73 -25.07 -4.46
N LEU A 25 4.20 -24.00 -5.11
CA LEU A 25 5.48 -23.98 -5.82
C LEU A 25 6.67 -23.95 -4.84
N PRO A 26 7.86 -24.42 -5.25
CA PRO A 26 9.07 -24.30 -4.44
C PRO A 26 9.37 -22.83 -4.10
N GLU A 27 9.87 -22.59 -2.89
CA GLU A 27 10.12 -21.22 -2.39
C GLU A 27 11.01 -20.41 -3.34
N THR A 28 11.99 -21.04 -4.00
CA THR A 28 12.87 -20.38 -4.97
C THR A 28 12.12 -19.69 -6.11
N PHE A 29 11.08 -20.34 -6.65
CA PHE A 29 10.20 -19.76 -7.68
C PHE A 29 9.33 -18.65 -7.13
N LEU A 30 8.82 -18.81 -5.89
CA LEU A 30 8.02 -17.78 -5.22
C LEU A 30 8.81 -16.49 -5.06
N TRP A 31 10.04 -16.58 -4.58
CA TRP A 31 10.93 -15.45 -4.39
C TRP A 31 11.18 -14.69 -5.69
N LEU A 32 11.64 -15.39 -6.73
CA LEU A 32 11.95 -14.77 -8.02
C LEU A 32 10.70 -14.16 -8.66
N GLY A 33 9.59 -14.91 -8.68
CA GLY A 33 8.34 -14.46 -9.27
C GLY A 33 7.74 -13.26 -8.52
N CYS A 34 7.62 -13.33 -7.21
CA CYS A 34 7.02 -12.27 -6.41
C CYS A 34 7.88 -11.01 -6.41
N LEU A 35 9.20 -11.13 -6.25
CA LEU A 35 10.10 -9.96 -6.30
C LEU A 35 10.02 -9.31 -7.69
N SER A 36 10.07 -10.08 -8.76
CA SER A 36 9.94 -9.53 -10.12
C SER A 36 8.60 -8.82 -10.32
N CYS A 37 7.49 -9.42 -9.88
CA CYS A 37 6.17 -8.81 -9.95
C CYS A 37 6.09 -7.52 -9.13
N ILE A 38 6.62 -7.51 -7.91
CA ILE A 38 6.65 -6.32 -7.05
C ILE A 38 7.48 -5.20 -7.69
N LEU A 39 8.61 -5.52 -8.32
CA LEU A 39 9.45 -4.53 -8.98
C LEU A 39 8.86 -4.01 -10.30
N ILE A 40 8.19 -4.87 -11.08
CA ILE A 40 7.68 -4.52 -12.42
C ILE A 40 6.26 -3.95 -12.37
N LEU A 41 5.42 -4.42 -11.45
CA LEU A 41 4.01 -4.04 -11.35
C LEU A 41 3.71 -3.23 -10.11
N GLY A 42 4.36 -3.57 -8.99
CA GLY A 42 4.28 -2.84 -7.74
C GLY A 42 4.94 -1.48 -7.88
N VAL A 43 6.26 -1.39 -7.78
CA VAL A 43 7.03 -0.12 -7.71
C VAL A 43 6.61 0.95 -8.75
N PRO A 44 6.22 0.61 -9.99
CA PRO A 44 5.69 1.59 -10.94
C PRO A 44 4.42 2.35 -10.51
N HIS A 45 3.63 1.90 -9.52
CA HIS A 45 2.58 2.77 -8.98
C HIS A 45 3.17 4.02 -8.29
N GLY A 46 4.41 3.92 -7.77
CA GLY A 46 5.19 5.05 -7.27
C GLY A 46 5.72 5.96 -8.39
N ALA A 47 5.72 5.52 -9.65
CA ALA A 47 6.02 6.41 -10.79
C ALA A 47 5.00 7.53 -10.94
N LEU A 48 3.81 7.32 -10.39
CA LEU A 48 2.83 8.38 -10.24
C LEU A 48 3.38 9.56 -9.41
N ASP A 49 4.25 9.32 -8.44
CA ASP A 49 4.86 10.38 -7.65
C ASP A 49 5.71 11.30 -8.53
N ILE A 50 6.44 10.75 -9.50
CA ILE A 50 7.23 11.53 -10.46
C ILE A 50 6.30 12.38 -11.33
N TYR A 51 5.17 11.81 -11.76
CA TYR A 51 4.13 12.57 -12.47
C TYR A 51 3.55 13.70 -11.60
N LEU A 52 3.29 13.43 -10.32
CA LEU A 52 2.80 14.44 -9.38
C LEU A 52 3.83 15.54 -9.14
N ILE A 53 5.10 15.17 -8.97
CA ILE A 53 6.22 16.12 -8.88
C ILE A 53 6.24 17.03 -10.11
N TRP A 54 6.13 16.44 -11.31
CA TRP A 54 6.09 17.22 -12.55
C TRP A 54 4.87 18.15 -12.63
N SER A 55 3.69 17.65 -12.28
CA SER A 55 2.45 18.44 -12.25
C SER A 55 2.54 19.61 -11.27
N GLU A 56 2.99 19.34 -10.03
CA GLU A 56 3.15 20.32 -8.96
C GLU A 56 4.28 21.33 -9.25
N SER A 57 5.28 20.94 -10.04
CA SER A 57 6.32 21.86 -10.52
C SER A 57 5.81 22.93 -11.49
N LYS A 58 4.53 22.86 -11.91
CA LYS A 58 3.94 23.68 -12.98
C LYS A 58 4.73 23.54 -14.29
N LYS A 59 5.23 22.34 -14.57
CA LYS A 59 6.08 22.02 -15.74
C LYS A 59 7.37 22.85 -15.81
N ASN A 60 7.89 23.30 -14.67
CA ASN A 60 9.14 24.04 -14.59
C ASN A 60 10.26 23.10 -14.13
N ILE A 61 11.29 22.93 -14.96
CA ILE A 61 12.37 21.97 -14.70
C ILE A 61 13.12 22.24 -13.40
N ARG A 62 13.41 23.51 -13.05
CA ARG A 62 14.11 23.84 -11.81
C ARG A 62 13.29 23.43 -10.58
N ARG A 63 11.98 23.69 -10.62
CA ARG A 63 11.06 23.27 -9.54
C ARG A 63 10.90 21.76 -9.48
N ALA A 64 10.84 21.09 -10.62
CA ALA A 64 10.79 19.63 -10.70
C ALA A 64 12.05 19.01 -10.09
N CYS A 65 13.23 19.55 -10.41
CA CYS A 65 14.50 19.12 -9.82
C CYS A 65 14.53 19.33 -8.29
N LEU A 66 14.02 20.46 -7.78
CA LEU A 66 13.94 20.70 -6.33
C LEU A 66 13.00 19.72 -5.62
N PHE A 67 11.82 19.46 -6.19
CA PHE A 67 10.89 18.47 -5.63
C PHE A 67 11.44 17.05 -5.71
N LEU A 68 12.12 16.69 -6.80
CA LEU A 68 12.78 15.40 -6.95
C LEU A 68 13.95 15.25 -5.97
N ALA A 69 14.75 16.30 -5.76
CA ALA A 69 15.81 16.32 -4.75
C ALA A 69 15.23 16.11 -3.35
N ALA A 70 14.15 16.81 -2.99
CA ALA A 70 13.47 16.59 -1.71
C ALA A 70 12.93 15.15 -1.58
N TYR A 71 12.35 14.59 -2.63
CA TYR A 71 11.87 13.21 -2.68
C TYR A 71 13.01 12.21 -2.40
N ILE A 72 14.13 12.34 -3.12
CA ILE A 72 15.32 11.50 -2.95
C ILE A 72 15.92 11.68 -1.55
N SER A 73 15.97 12.91 -1.02
CA SER A 73 16.47 13.17 0.33
C SER A 73 15.67 12.42 1.40
N VAL A 74 14.33 12.34 1.28
CA VAL A 74 13.52 11.56 2.22
C VAL A 74 13.84 10.07 2.13
N ILE A 75 14.07 9.53 0.93
CA ILE A 75 14.51 8.13 0.76
C ILE A 75 15.85 7.91 1.47
N LEU A 76 16.84 8.77 1.20
CA LEU A 76 18.16 8.66 1.82
C LEU A 76 18.11 8.79 3.34
N LEU A 77 17.27 9.68 3.88
CA LEU A 77 17.04 9.79 5.33
C LEU A 77 16.41 8.53 5.92
N ALA A 78 15.42 7.95 5.25
CA ALA A 78 14.78 6.71 5.70
C ALA A 78 15.78 5.55 5.75
N LEU A 79 16.66 5.45 4.76
CA LEU A 79 17.70 4.42 4.72
C LEU A 79 18.82 4.67 5.73
N GLY A 80 19.20 5.94 5.93
CA GLY A 80 20.10 6.34 7.02
C GLY A 80 19.52 5.95 8.38
N LEU A 81 18.22 6.18 8.59
CA LEU A 81 17.51 5.73 9.78
C LEU A 81 17.56 4.21 9.92
N TRP A 82 17.29 3.43 8.86
CA TRP A 82 17.39 1.98 8.92
C TRP A 82 18.79 1.51 9.34
N ARG A 83 19.85 2.20 8.88
CA ARG A 83 21.23 1.86 9.23
C ARG A 83 21.59 2.19 10.68
N ILE A 84 21.07 3.30 11.21
CA ILE A 84 21.32 3.76 12.58
C ILE A 84 20.45 2.98 13.58
N SER A 85 19.17 2.78 13.25
CA SER A 85 18.21 2.02 14.03
C SER A 85 17.16 1.38 13.11
N SER A 86 17.36 0.10 12.81
CA SER A 86 16.41 -0.68 12.02
C SER A 86 15.06 -0.80 12.73
N GLU A 87 15.05 -0.87 14.06
CA GLU A 87 13.82 -0.95 14.86
C GLU A 87 12.93 0.28 14.68
N TRP A 88 13.49 1.48 14.80
CA TRP A 88 12.74 2.72 14.57
C TRP A 88 12.28 2.85 13.12
N PHE A 89 13.11 2.45 12.15
CA PHE A 89 12.72 2.40 10.76
C PHE A 89 11.48 1.52 10.53
N TRP A 90 11.52 0.27 11.00
CA TRP A 90 10.41 -0.66 10.83
C TRP A 90 9.18 -0.26 11.64
N PHE A 91 9.35 0.27 12.86
CA PHE A 91 8.24 0.82 13.65
C PHE A 91 7.50 1.92 12.89
N LEU A 92 8.24 2.93 12.41
CA LEU A 92 7.66 4.05 11.66
C LEU A 92 7.07 3.59 10.32
N PHE A 93 7.72 2.65 9.64
CA PHE A 93 7.19 2.06 8.42
C PHE A 93 5.86 1.36 8.68
N PHE A 94 5.76 0.44 9.65
CA PHE A 94 4.52 -0.28 9.94
C PHE A 94 3.41 0.65 10.43
N LEU A 95 3.74 1.65 11.25
CA LEU A 95 2.78 2.68 11.67
C LEU A 95 2.21 3.44 10.46
N SER A 96 3.10 3.83 9.54
CA SER A 96 2.72 4.53 8.31
C SER A 96 1.94 3.63 7.35
N ALA A 97 2.33 2.35 7.23
CA ALA A 97 1.68 1.35 6.38
C ALA A 97 0.25 1.05 6.84
N VAL A 98 0.01 0.98 8.15
CA VAL A 98 -1.34 0.82 8.72
C VAL A 98 -2.23 1.97 8.24
N TYR A 99 -1.78 3.22 8.37
CA TYR A 99 -2.56 4.35 7.88
C TYR A 99 -2.74 4.31 6.36
N HIS A 100 -1.67 4.05 5.61
CA HIS A 100 -1.66 4.02 4.14
C HIS A 100 -2.63 3.01 3.57
N PHE A 101 -2.46 1.73 3.90
CA PHE A 101 -3.31 0.65 3.38
C PHE A 101 -4.74 0.78 3.90
N GLY A 102 -4.91 1.28 5.12
CA GLY A 102 -6.21 1.58 5.69
C GLY A 102 -7.01 2.59 4.87
N ALA A 103 -6.38 3.72 4.52
CA ALA A 103 -7.01 4.86 3.86
C ALA A 103 -7.01 4.81 2.31
N SER A 104 -6.11 4.03 1.69
CA SER A 104 -5.86 4.11 0.24
C SER A 104 -7.01 3.61 -0.65
N ASP A 105 -7.82 2.67 -0.18
CA ASP A 105 -8.90 2.08 -0.99
C ASP A 105 -10.31 2.58 -0.65
N GLU A 106 -10.43 3.61 0.17
CA GLU A 106 -11.76 4.10 0.57
C GLU A 106 -12.53 4.70 -0.61
N HIS A 107 -13.84 4.48 -0.66
CA HIS A 107 -14.73 5.16 -1.61
C HIS A 107 -15.21 6.49 -0.99
N PRO A 108 -14.91 7.65 -1.59
CA PRO A 108 -15.30 8.96 -1.04
C PRO A 108 -16.81 9.09 -0.75
N GLU A 109 -17.64 8.50 -1.61
CA GLU A 109 -19.10 8.49 -1.45
C GLU A 109 -19.52 7.69 -0.20
N LEU A 110 -18.90 6.53 0.02
CA LEU A 110 -19.14 5.69 1.19
C LEU A 110 -18.68 6.40 2.48
N ILE A 111 -17.50 7.03 2.44
CA ILE A 111 -16.98 7.81 3.57
C ILE A 111 -17.99 8.89 3.98
N SER A 112 -18.52 9.64 3.00
CA SER A 112 -19.44 10.73 3.27
C SER A 112 -20.77 10.24 3.87
N ALA A 113 -21.21 9.04 3.49
CA ALA A 113 -22.42 8.41 4.00
C ALA A 113 -22.23 7.78 5.40
N MET A 114 -21.07 7.17 5.67
CA MET A 114 -20.79 6.49 6.94
C MET A 114 -20.30 7.45 8.03
N PHE A 115 -19.50 8.45 7.67
CA PHE A 115 -18.73 9.24 8.61
C PHE A 115 -18.90 10.75 8.38
N ARG A 116 -19.74 11.37 9.22
CA ARG A 116 -19.74 12.84 9.38
C ARG A 116 -18.55 13.34 10.22
N ASN A 117 -18.08 12.51 11.15
CA ASN A 117 -16.97 12.84 12.05
C ASN A 117 -15.64 12.27 11.49
N SER A 118 -14.66 13.15 11.27
CA SER A 118 -13.32 12.80 10.79
C SER A 118 -12.58 11.79 11.68
N PHE A 119 -12.83 11.79 13.00
CA PHE A 119 -12.22 10.84 13.93
C PHE A 119 -12.75 9.42 13.72
N LYS A 120 -14.05 9.24 13.48
CA LYS A 120 -14.65 7.91 13.22
C LYS A 120 -14.15 7.33 11.89
N ARG A 121 -14.00 8.19 10.87
CA ARG A 121 -13.35 7.80 9.62
C ARG A 121 -11.93 7.31 9.89
N LEU A 122 -11.15 8.11 10.61
CA LEU A 122 -9.77 7.78 10.94
C LEU A 122 -9.66 6.42 11.63
N LEU A 123 -10.47 6.17 12.66
CA LEU A 123 -10.48 4.90 13.37
C LEU A 123 -10.84 3.71 12.47
N TRP A 124 -11.79 3.87 11.56
CA TRP A 124 -12.16 2.83 10.59
C TRP A 124 -11.04 2.55 9.58
N SER A 125 -10.36 3.60 9.09
CA SER A 125 -9.18 3.45 8.24
C SER A 125 -8.07 2.69 8.97
N TYR A 126 -7.74 3.10 10.21
CA TYR A 126 -6.72 2.42 11.02
C TYR A 126 -7.09 0.97 11.32
N SER A 127 -8.34 0.67 11.65
CA SER A 127 -8.76 -0.71 11.91
C SER A 127 -8.59 -1.60 10.68
N ARG A 128 -8.91 -1.08 9.48
CA ARG A 128 -8.65 -1.78 8.22
C ARG A 128 -7.15 -1.97 7.99
N GLY A 129 -6.37 -0.93 8.22
CA GLY A 129 -4.91 -0.97 8.13
C GLY A 129 -4.27 -2.02 9.02
N LEU A 130 -4.74 -2.12 10.28
CA LEU A 130 -4.27 -3.13 11.23
C LEU A 130 -4.52 -4.54 10.70
N VAL A 131 -5.70 -4.79 10.14
CA VAL A 131 -6.01 -6.08 9.50
C VAL A 131 -5.02 -6.38 8.37
N LEU A 132 -4.80 -5.43 7.46
CA LEU A 132 -3.97 -5.64 6.28
C LEU A 132 -2.48 -5.83 6.62
N VAL A 133 -1.96 -5.10 7.60
CA VAL A 133 -0.54 -5.16 8.00
C VAL A 133 -0.25 -6.37 8.88
N PHE A 134 -1.13 -6.70 9.83
CA PHE A 134 -0.84 -7.74 10.83
C PHE A 134 -1.40 -9.12 10.46
N ALA A 135 -2.33 -9.26 9.51
CA ALA A 135 -2.85 -10.57 9.10
C ALA A 135 -1.75 -11.56 8.65
N PRO A 136 -0.77 -11.20 7.80
CA PRO A 136 0.29 -12.13 7.42
C PRO A 136 1.07 -12.67 8.61
N ALA A 137 1.39 -11.82 9.59
CA ALA A 137 2.12 -12.21 10.80
C ALA A 137 1.25 -13.00 11.80
N ALA A 138 -0.05 -12.71 11.84
CA ALA A 138 -1.01 -13.47 12.65
C ALA A 138 -1.20 -14.90 12.14
N PHE A 139 -1.12 -15.12 10.82
CA PHE A 139 -1.31 -16.45 10.21
C PHE A 139 -0.02 -17.23 9.96
N HIS A 140 1.10 -16.53 9.76
CA HIS A 140 2.39 -17.12 9.37
C HIS A 140 3.56 -16.57 10.19
N SER A 141 3.38 -16.58 11.51
CA SER A 141 4.33 -16.05 12.50
C SER A 141 5.79 -16.47 12.25
N ASN A 142 6.03 -17.76 12.02
CA ASN A 142 7.39 -18.29 11.80
C ASN A 142 8.05 -17.74 10.53
N LYS A 143 7.31 -17.65 9.41
CA LYS A 143 7.83 -17.12 8.14
C LYS A 143 8.11 -15.63 8.25
N ILE A 144 7.18 -14.86 8.84
CA ILE A 144 7.38 -13.43 9.05
C ILE A 144 8.54 -13.14 10.00
N LEU A 145 8.69 -13.92 11.09
CA LEU A 145 9.84 -13.82 11.99
C LEU A 145 11.15 -14.04 11.23
N ASN A 146 11.21 -15.06 10.37
CA ASN A 146 12.38 -15.35 9.56
C ASN A 146 12.72 -14.23 8.57
N TYR A 147 11.73 -13.51 8.03
CA TYR A 147 11.98 -12.37 7.15
C TYR A 147 12.43 -11.13 7.94
N LEU A 148 11.72 -10.81 9.03
CA LEU A 148 11.99 -9.60 9.80
C LEU A 148 13.32 -9.66 10.56
N LYS A 149 13.68 -10.80 11.17
CA LYS A 149 14.91 -10.93 11.96
C LYS A 149 16.20 -10.72 11.14
N GLN A 150 16.09 -10.75 9.81
CA GLN A 150 17.22 -10.45 8.93
C GLN A 150 17.27 -8.96 8.55
N ALA A 151 16.14 -8.25 8.63
CA ALA A 151 16.02 -6.84 8.31
C ALA A 151 16.07 -5.92 9.54
N THR A 152 15.97 -6.48 10.75
CA THR A 152 15.99 -5.78 12.03
C THR A 152 16.42 -6.69 13.19
N SER A 153 16.43 -6.18 14.42
CA SER A 153 16.77 -6.97 15.62
C SER A 153 15.79 -8.12 15.84
N LEU A 154 16.28 -9.19 16.50
CA LEU A 154 15.45 -10.32 16.88
C LEU A 154 14.33 -9.91 17.84
N ASP A 155 14.62 -9.04 18.80
CA ASP A 155 13.64 -8.57 19.80
C ASP A 155 12.48 -7.82 19.15
N PHE A 156 12.77 -6.94 18.19
CA PHE A 156 11.72 -6.26 17.43
C PHE A 156 10.90 -7.25 16.59
N ALA A 157 11.56 -8.16 15.89
CA ALA A 157 10.88 -9.14 15.03
C ALA A 157 9.98 -10.08 15.86
N ALA A 158 10.47 -10.57 16.99
CA ALA A 158 9.72 -11.40 17.92
C ALA A 158 8.55 -10.62 18.55
N GLY A 159 8.79 -9.38 18.97
CA GLY A 159 7.76 -8.48 19.48
C GLY A 159 6.65 -8.24 18.46
N PHE A 160 7.00 -7.93 17.21
CA PHE A 160 6.06 -7.73 16.11
C PHE A 160 5.16 -8.94 15.86
N VAL A 161 5.75 -10.14 15.80
CA VAL A 161 4.99 -11.38 15.60
C VAL A 161 4.14 -11.74 16.81
N ALA A 162 4.61 -11.47 18.03
CA ALA A 162 3.85 -11.73 19.25
C ALA A 162 2.59 -10.84 19.36
N VAL A 163 2.68 -9.57 18.95
CA VAL A 163 1.56 -8.62 19.01
C VAL A 163 0.60 -8.74 17.81
N ALA A 164 1.05 -9.34 16.70
CA ALA A 164 0.27 -9.42 15.46
C ALA A 164 -1.12 -10.05 15.59
N PRO A 165 -1.31 -11.21 16.26
CA PRO A 165 -2.65 -11.80 16.42
C PRO A 165 -3.62 -10.87 17.14
N PHE A 166 -3.15 -10.18 18.18
CA PHE A 166 -3.96 -9.23 18.94
C PHE A 166 -4.36 -8.02 18.07
N LEU A 167 -3.41 -7.38 17.39
CA LEU A 167 -3.70 -6.21 16.56
C LEU A 167 -4.56 -6.55 15.33
N PHE A 168 -4.35 -7.73 14.73
CA PHE A 168 -5.22 -8.26 13.70
C PHE A 168 -6.66 -8.44 14.21
N ALA A 169 -6.84 -9.14 15.33
CA ALA A 169 -8.16 -9.41 15.89
C ALA A 169 -8.88 -8.11 16.34
N TYR A 170 -8.13 -7.19 16.94
CA TYR A 170 -8.62 -5.87 17.33
C TYR A 170 -9.08 -5.06 16.11
N GLY A 171 -8.24 -4.96 15.09
CA GLY A 171 -8.55 -4.28 13.83
C GLY A 171 -9.77 -4.88 13.15
N LEU A 172 -9.84 -6.22 13.05
CA LEU A 172 -10.94 -6.91 12.40
C LEU A 172 -12.26 -6.71 13.14
N THR A 173 -12.24 -6.88 14.46
CA THR A 173 -13.44 -6.70 15.30
C THR A 173 -13.96 -5.27 15.17
N PHE A 174 -13.10 -4.27 15.34
CA PHE A 174 -13.50 -2.87 15.26
C PHE A 174 -14.03 -2.51 13.87
N TYR A 175 -13.34 -2.93 12.79
CA TYR A 175 -13.77 -2.69 11.42
C TYR A 175 -15.16 -3.28 11.15
N LEU A 176 -15.40 -4.53 11.56
CA LEU A 176 -16.68 -5.21 11.38
C LEU A 176 -17.79 -4.57 12.21
N THR A 177 -17.52 -4.19 13.46
CA THR A 177 -18.50 -3.50 14.33
C THR A 177 -18.92 -2.16 13.71
N VAL A 178 -17.97 -1.33 13.29
CA VAL A 178 -18.28 -0.02 12.67
C VAL A 178 -19.04 -0.21 11.36
N SER A 179 -18.66 -1.19 10.55
CA SER A 179 -19.34 -1.52 9.29
C SER A 179 -20.78 -1.98 9.54
N LEU A 180 -21.01 -2.84 10.54
CA LEU A 180 -22.34 -3.32 10.93
C LEU A 180 -23.23 -2.18 11.46
N VAL A 181 -22.71 -1.34 12.35
CA VAL A 181 -23.44 -0.18 12.88
C VAL A 181 -23.82 0.77 11.74
N SER A 182 -22.91 1.01 10.80
CA SER A 182 -23.17 1.86 9.64
C SER A 182 -24.22 1.24 8.70
N PHE A 183 -24.13 -0.06 8.45
CA PHE A 183 -25.10 -0.80 7.64
C PHE A 183 -26.52 -0.68 8.20
N ARG A 184 -26.69 -0.78 9.53
CA ARG A 184 -28.00 -0.64 10.19
C ARG A 184 -28.54 0.78 10.16
N ARG A 185 -27.67 1.79 10.20
CA ARG A 185 -28.08 3.21 10.23
C ARG A 185 -28.43 3.78 8.86
N VAL A 186 -27.76 3.33 7.80
CA VAL A 186 -28.01 3.87 6.46
C VAL A 186 -29.28 3.23 5.89
N SER A 187 -30.21 4.05 5.41
CA SER A 187 -31.48 3.59 4.80
C SER A 187 -31.32 3.21 3.32
N SER A 188 -30.42 3.88 2.60
CA SER A 188 -30.19 3.65 1.17
C SER A 188 -29.61 2.25 0.90
N ARG A 189 -30.29 1.49 0.05
CA ARG A 189 -29.85 0.17 -0.43
C ARG A 189 -28.48 0.23 -1.09
N THR A 190 -28.21 1.28 -1.88
CA THR A 190 -26.92 1.44 -2.58
C THR A 190 -25.76 1.51 -1.61
N TYR A 191 -25.86 2.34 -0.57
CA TYR A 191 -24.79 2.45 0.44
C TYR A 191 -24.64 1.18 1.27
N ARG A 192 -25.74 0.49 1.60
CA ARG A 192 -25.69 -0.83 2.25
C ARG A 192 -24.91 -1.85 1.43
N MET A 193 -25.16 -1.92 0.12
CA MET A 193 -24.41 -2.80 -0.79
C MET A 193 -22.92 -2.44 -0.86
N LEU A 194 -22.58 -1.15 -0.85
CA LEU A 194 -21.17 -0.71 -0.81
C LEU A 194 -20.47 -1.13 0.49
N ILE A 195 -21.14 -1.02 1.64
CA ILE A 195 -20.60 -1.50 2.92
C ILE A 195 -20.35 -3.00 2.87
N LEU A 196 -21.35 -3.78 2.42
CA LEU A 196 -21.20 -5.24 2.30
C LEU A 196 -20.05 -5.62 1.38
N LYS A 197 -19.92 -4.95 0.24
CA LYS A 197 -18.82 -5.18 -0.70
C LYS A 197 -17.45 -4.93 -0.07
N GLN A 198 -17.32 -3.86 0.72
CA GLN A 198 -16.07 -3.54 1.41
C GLN A 198 -15.73 -4.56 2.51
N VAL A 199 -16.75 -5.06 3.22
CA VAL A 199 -16.57 -6.14 4.21
C VAL A 199 -16.14 -7.43 3.50
N VAL A 200 -16.86 -7.84 2.45
CA VAL A 200 -16.53 -9.05 1.67
C VAL A 200 -15.13 -8.95 1.07
N SER A 201 -14.76 -7.80 0.49
CA SER A 201 -13.42 -7.57 -0.07
C SER A 201 -12.33 -7.72 1.00
N LEU A 202 -12.53 -7.13 2.19
CA LEU A 202 -11.56 -7.28 3.29
C LEU A 202 -11.44 -8.75 3.74
N LEU A 203 -12.57 -9.45 3.90
CA LEU A 203 -12.58 -10.86 4.29
C LEU A 203 -11.89 -11.75 3.24
N LEU A 204 -12.04 -11.45 1.95
CA LEU A 204 -11.34 -12.17 0.89
C LEU A 204 -9.83 -11.88 0.89
N ILE A 205 -9.40 -10.65 1.23
CA ILE A 205 -7.97 -10.35 1.45
C ILE A 205 -7.44 -11.12 2.67
N VAL A 206 -8.21 -11.19 3.77
CA VAL A 206 -7.84 -11.99 4.94
C VAL A 206 -7.73 -13.47 4.57
N ALA A 207 -8.66 -13.99 3.76
CA ALA A 207 -8.58 -15.35 3.24
C ALA A 207 -7.34 -15.56 2.37
N LEU A 208 -7.03 -14.62 1.47
CA LEU A 208 -5.81 -14.64 0.64
C LEU A 208 -4.56 -14.76 1.51
N PHE A 209 -4.42 -13.91 2.54
CA PHE A 209 -3.27 -13.96 3.46
C PHE A 209 -3.25 -15.23 4.30
N ARG A 210 -4.41 -15.81 4.62
CA ARG A 210 -4.51 -17.05 5.40
C ARG A 210 -4.08 -18.28 4.63
N VAL A 211 -4.41 -18.36 3.33
CA VAL A 211 -4.20 -19.57 2.51
C VAL A 211 -2.92 -19.52 1.67
N SER A 212 -2.34 -18.34 1.48
CA SER A 212 -1.13 -18.16 0.67
C SER A 212 0.12 -18.06 1.55
N ASP A 213 1.28 -18.39 0.98
CA ASP A 213 2.57 -17.96 1.50
C ASP A 213 2.56 -16.43 1.70
N PRO A 214 3.14 -15.88 2.78
CA PRO A 214 3.09 -14.45 3.05
C PRO A 214 3.62 -13.56 1.93
N LEU A 215 4.66 -14.01 1.21
CA LEU A 215 5.22 -13.26 0.11
C LEU A 215 4.25 -13.25 -1.08
N VAL A 216 3.66 -14.39 -1.40
CA VAL A 216 2.66 -14.53 -2.48
C VAL A 216 1.44 -13.68 -2.16
N GLY A 217 0.89 -13.83 -0.95
CA GLY A 217 -0.26 -13.06 -0.50
C GLY A 217 -0.01 -11.57 -0.59
N PHE A 218 1.13 -11.10 -0.07
CA PHE A 218 1.54 -9.70 -0.18
C PHE A 218 1.71 -9.26 -1.64
N CYS A 219 2.40 -10.04 -2.47
CA CYS A 219 2.62 -9.71 -3.89
C CYS A 219 1.30 -9.55 -4.64
N LEU A 220 0.35 -10.48 -4.46
CA LEU A 220 -0.96 -10.43 -5.13
C LEU A 220 -1.80 -9.27 -4.64
N TYR A 221 -1.87 -9.04 -3.33
CA TYR A 221 -2.57 -7.89 -2.78
C TYR A 221 -1.95 -6.57 -3.27
N PHE A 222 -0.63 -6.43 -3.15
CA PHE A 222 0.08 -5.21 -3.45
C PHE A 222 0.07 -4.89 -4.95
N CYS A 223 0.39 -5.85 -5.81
CA CYS A 223 0.50 -5.62 -7.25
C CYS A 223 -0.88 -5.61 -7.92
N CYS A 224 -1.70 -6.65 -7.69
CA CYS A 224 -2.92 -6.87 -8.45
C CYS A 224 -4.13 -6.10 -7.91
N TYR A 225 -4.11 -5.69 -6.64
CA TYR A 225 -5.21 -4.91 -6.08
C TYR A 225 -4.79 -3.48 -5.77
N HIS A 226 -3.89 -3.28 -4.82
CA HIS A 226 -3.53 -1.94 -4.32
C HIS A 226 -2.93 -1.06 -5.43
N SER A 227 -1.87 -1.52 -6.08
CA SER A 227 -1.14 -0.75 -7.10
C SER A 227 -2.02 -0.43 -8.32
N LEU A 228 -2.81 -1.41 -8.81
CA LEU A 228 -3.72 -1.21 -9.92
C LEU A 228 -4.85 -0.22 -9.57
N ASN A 229 -5.53 -0.40 -8.44
CA ASN A 229 -6.62 0.47 -8.03
C ASN A 229 -6.16 1.91 -7.79
N HIS A 230 -5.01 2.08 -7.14
CA HIS A 230 -4.42 3.39 -6.93
C HIS A 230 -4.12 4.07 -8.27
N SER A 231 -3.47 3.35 -9.19
CA SER A 231 -3.17 3.85 -10.53
C SER A 231 -4.43 4.26 -11.29
N PHE A 232 -5.46 3.40 -11.35
CA PHE A 232 -6.73 3.71 -12.03
C PHE A 232 -7.45 4.92 -11.44
N ARG A 233 -7.46 5.09 -10.11
CA ARG A 233 -8.06 6.26 -9.45
C ARG A 233 -7.37 7.56 -9.82
N VAL A 234 -6.07 7.52 -10.04
CA VAL A 234 -5.33 8.74 -10.41
C VAL A 234 -5.44 9.00 -11.91
N PHE A 235 -5.41 7.96 -12.75
CA PHE A 235 -5.69 8.09 -14.19
C PHE A 235 -7.08 8.66 -14.47
N SER A 236 -8.12 8.13 -13.82
CA SER A 236 -9.50 8.62 -14.00
C SER A 236 -9.69 10.09 -13.59
N LYS A 237 -8.89 10.60 -12.66
CA LYS A 237 -8.94 12.00 -12.21
C LYS A 237 -8.05 12.94 -13.03
N THR A 238 -7.07 12.42 -13.76
CA THR A 238 -6.14 13.20 -14.57
C THR A 238 -6.65 13.22 -16.02
N LYS A 239 -7.52 14.20 -16.35
CA LYS A 239 -8.20 14.39 -17.66
C LYS A 239 -7.29 14.40 -18.92
N LYS A 240 -5.96 14.36 -18.80
CA LYS A 240 -4.97 14.55 -19.88
C LYS A 240 -3.68 13.75 -19.65
N SER A 241 -3.78 12.49 -19.28
CA SER A 241 -2.57 11.65 -19.15
C SER A 241 -2.13 11.09 -20.51
N ASN A 242 -0.96 11.51 -20.98
CA ASN A 242 -0.25 10.79 -22.04
C ASN A 242 0.25 9.47 -21.45
N SER A 243 -0.33 8.34 -21.87
CA SER A 243 0.10 6.98 -21.50
C SER A 243 1.62 6.79 -21.62
N SER A 244 2.25 7.43 -22.61
CA SER A 244 3.70 7.42 -22.81
C SER A 244 4.52 8.07 -21.69
N PHE A 245 4.01 9.12 -21.03
CA PHE A 245 4.71 9.77 -19.92
C PHE A 245 4.67 8.91 -18.65
N PHE A 246 3.59 8.17 -18.43
CA PHE A 246 3.50 7.22 -17.32
C PHE A 246 4.41 6.03 -17.51
N PHE A 247 4.46 5.48 -18.72
CA PHE A 247 5.41 4.43 -19.08
C PHE A 247 6.86 4.91 -18.90
N ALA A 248 7.16 6.14 -19.34
CA ALA A 248 8.47 6.76 -19.11
C ALA A 248 8.77 6.98 -17.61
N ALA A 249 7.80 7.44 -16.81
CA ALA A 249 7.96 7.63 -15.37
C ALA A 249 8.21 6.29 -14.65
N SER A 250 7.55 5.20 -15.08
CA SER A 250 7.80 3.86 -14.53
C SER A 250 9.19 3.33 -14.83
N LEU A 251 9.77 3.72 -15.97
CA LEU A 251 11.16 3.42 -16.30
C LEU A 251 12.18 4.16 -15.41
N PHE A 252 11.78 5.27 -14.77
CA PHE A 252 12.64 6.06 -13.87
C PHE A 252 12.60 5.61 -12.40
N THR A 253 11.62 4.82 -11.96
CA THR A 253 11.57 4.27 -10.59
C THR A 253 12.33 2.95 -10.45
N ILE A 254 12.48 2.21 -11.54
CA ILE A 254 13.21 0.94 -11.62
C ILE A 254 14.72 1.06 -11.28
N PRO A 255 15.47 2.13 -11.65
CA PRO A 255 16.92 2.20 -11.42
C PRO A 255 17.35 2.58 -10.00
N ILE A 256 16.45 3.02 -9.11
CA ILE A 256 16.82 3.38 -7.72
C ILE A 256 17.24 2.14 -6.92
N LEU A 257 16.72 0.96 -7.29
CA LEU A 257 17.00 -0.31 -6.64
C LEU A 257 18.40 -0.88 -6.98
N PRO A 258 18.82 -0.94 -8.27
CA PRO A 258 20.18 -1.34 -8.65
C PRO A 258 21.29 -0.43 -8.14
N ILE A 259 21.06 0.90 -8.05
CA ILE A 259 22.07 1.86 -7.56
C ILE A 259 22.31 1.66 -6.04
N TRP A 260 21.26 1.29 -5.30
CA TRP A 260 21.36 0.86 -3.91
C TRP A 260 22.23 -0.39 -3.76
N PHE A 261 22.02 -1.36 -4.65
CA PHE A 261 22.73 -2.64 -4.66
C PHE A 261 24.21 -2.52 -5.08
N TRP A 262 24.51 -1.64 -6.04
CA TRP A 262 25.86 -1.46 -6.60
C TRP A 262 26.78 -0.58 -5.75
N SER A 263 26.24 0.31 -4.91
CA SER A 263 27.02 1.28 -4.11
C SER A 263 27.78 0.70 -2.90
N GLY A 264 27.80 -0.63 -2.72
CA GLY A 264 28.74 -1.27 -1.80
C GLY A 264 28.37 -1.26 -0.31
N PHE A 265 27.09 -1.05 0.04
CA PHE A 265 26.61 -1.32 1.40
C PHE A 265 26.61 -2.84 1.63
N ARG A 266 27.63 -3.33 2.34
CA ARG A 266 27.81 -4.76 2.64
C ARG A 266 26.58 -5.30 3.38
N LEU A 267 25.73 -6.03 2.66
CA LEU A 267 24.94 -7.09 3.28
C LEU A 267 25.91 -8.01 4.03
N PRO A 268 25.54 -8.58 5.20
CA PRO A 268 26.37 -9.56 5.90
C PRO A 268 26.87 -10.60 4.90
N ALA A 269 28.18 -10.85 4.90
CA ALA A 269 28.85 -11.59 3.83
C ALA A 269 28.20 -12.98 3.60
N GLY A 270 27.61 -13.15 2.41
CA GLY A 270 26.95 -14.36 1.95
C GLY A 270 25.80 -14.01 1.02
N SER A 271 25.87 -14.36 -0.26
CA SER A 271 24.78 -14.11 -1.23
C SER A 271 23.66 -15.13 -1.05
N SER A 272 22.94 -15.08 0.08
CA SER A 272 21.73 -15.87 0.27
C SER A 272 20.55 -15.21 -0.46
N GLN A 273 19.60 -16.03 -0.92
CA GLN A 273 18.36 -15.56 -1.55
C GLN A 273 17.59 -14.56 -0.67
N GLU A 274 17.71 -14.72 0.65
CA GLU A 274 17.05 -13.88 1.66
C GLU A 274 17.54 -12.43 1.64
N ASN A 275 18.79 -12.18 1.26
CA ASN A 275 19.32 -10.82 1.13
C ASN A 275 18.60 -9.98 0.08
N TRP A 276 18.15 -10.60 -1.02
CA TRP A 276 17.39 -9.92 -2.07
C TRP A 276 15.99 -9.51 -1.60
N VAL A 277 15.41 -10.33 -0.74
CA VAL A 277 14.10 -10.11 -0.13
C VAL A 277 14.14 -8.90 0.77
N ILE A 278 15.13 -8.88 1.68
CA ILE A 278 15.36 -7.76 2.59
C ILE A 278 15.59 -6.49 1.79
N ALA A 279 16.46 -6.53 0.78
CA ALA A 279 16.73 -5.38 -0.07
C ALA A 279 15.46 -4.85 -0.73
N CYS A 280 14.61 -5.74 -1.25
CA CYS A 280 13.33 -5.37 -1.84
C CYS A 280 12.40 -4.70 -0.82
N PHE A 281 12.16 -5.34 0.34
CA PHE A 281 11.26 -4.80 1.35
C PHE A 281 11.76 -3.50 1.99
N VAL A 282 13.05 -3.39 2.29
CA VAL A 282 13.67 -2.14 2.79
C VAL A 282 13.50 -1.02 1.75
N SER A 283 13.70 -1.33 0.47
CA SER A 283 13.56 -0.33 -0.59
C SER A 283 12.12 0.12 -0.78
N ILE A 284 11.16 -0.82 -0.75
CA ILE A 284 9.73 -0.49 -0.79
C ILE A 284 9.35 0.35 0.42
N ALA A 285 9.83 -0.01 1.61
CA ALA A 285 9.58 0.75 2.83
C ALA A 285 10.15 2.16 2.74
N ALA A 286 11.39 2.31 2.27
CA ALA A 286 12.02 3.61 2.07
C ALA A 286 11.28 4.49 1.03
N LEU A 287 10.81 3.89 -0.07
CA LEU A 287 10.00 4.57 -1.09
C LEU A 287 8.60 4.95 -0.58
N THR A 288 8.08 4.22 0.40
CA THR A 288 6.75 4.51 0.97
C THR A 288 6.72 5.87 1.68
N PHE A 289 7.78 6.28 2.38
CA PHE A 289 7.81 7.56 3.10
C PHE A 289 7.53 8.79 2.22
N PRO A 290 8.29 9.04 1.13
CA PRO A 290 8.01 10.18 0.26
C PRO A 290 6.70 9.98 -0.54
N HIS A 291 6.33 8.74 -0.88
CA HIS A 291 5.06 8.43 -1.54
C HIS A 291 3.85 8.90 -0.73
N LEU A 292 3.84 8.64 0.59
CA LEU A 292 2.76 9.07 1.47
C LEU A 292 2.57 10.59 1.46
N PHE A 293 3.67 11.34 1.41
CA PHE A 293 3.64 12.79 1.30
C PHE A 293 3.03 13.24 -0.04
N MET A 294 3.41 12.58 -1.15
CA MET A 294 2.85 12.88 -2.48
C MET A 294 1.35 12.56 -2.58
N VAL A 295 0.92 11.40 -2.08
CA VAL A 295 -0.49 10.98 -2.09
C VAL A 295 -1.36 11.94 -1.26
N ARG A 296 -0.87 12.38 -0.10
CA ARG A 296 -1.59 13.37 0.72
C ARG A 296 -1.75 14.69 -0.03
N LYS A 297 -0.69 15.18 -0.67
CA LYS A 297 -0.72 16.42 -1.43
C LYS A 297 -1.70 16.35 -2.61
N LEU A 298 -1.72 15.22 -3.33
CA LEU A 298 -2.71 14.98 -4.39
C LEU A 298 -4.15 15.07 -3.86
N HIS A 299 -4.45 14.45 -2.72
CA HIS A 299 -5.77 14.53 -2.11
C HIS A 299 -6.16 15.97 -1.75
N GLU A 300 -5.23 16.77 -1.24
CA GLU A 300 -5.46 18.19 -0.93
C GLU A 300 -5.73 19.02 -2.21
N THR A 301 -4.93 18.82 -3.27
CA THR A 301 -5.12 19.50 -4.56
C THR A 301 -6.47 19.14 -5.19
N LEU A 302 -6.86 17.87 -5.16
CA LEU A 302 -8.16 17.41 -5.67
C LEU A 302 -9.34 17.95 -4.85
N LYS A 303 -9.20 18.08 -3.53
CA LYS A 303 -10.24 18.67 -2.68
C LYS A 303 -10.43 20.16 -2.97
N ARG A 304 -9.36 20.90 -3.29
CA ARG A 304 -9.44 22.32 -3.66
C ARG A 304 -10.12 22.52 -5.02
N SER A 305 -9.84 21.66 -6.00
CA SER A 305 -10.44 21.79 -7.33
C SER A 305 -11.94 21.47 -7.35
N THR A 306 -12.41 20.52 -6.53
CA THR A 306 -13.85 20.25 -6.41
C THR A 306 -14.61 21.36 -5.70
N VAL A 307 -14.02 21.99 -4.68
CA VAL A 307 -14.60 23.17 -4.02
C VAL A 307 -14.75 24.34 -5.00
N ASN A 308 -13.71 24.64 -5.79
CA ASN A 308 -13.76 25.73 -6.77
C ASN A 308 -14.80 25.49 -7.89
N LEU A 309 -15.02 24.24 -8.31
CA LEU A 309 -16.08 23.89 -9.26
C LEU A 309 -17.48 23.95 -8.64
N GLY A 310 -17.61 23.78 -7.33
CA GLY A 310 -18.87 23.95 -6.59
C GLY A 310 -19.27 25.43 -6.47
N VAL A 311 -18.31 26.32 -6.24
CA VAL A 311 -18.53 27.78 -6.16
C VAL A 311 -18.86 28.38 -7.54
N SER A 312 -18.27 27.87 -8.61
CA SER A 312 -18.56 28.30 -9.99
C SER A 312 -19.95 27.89 -10.51
N ARG A 313 -20.68 27.01 -9.81
CA ARG A 313 -22.05 26.62 -10.16
C ARG A 313 -23.12 27.36 -9.35
N THR A 314 -22.72 28.25 -8.44
CA THR A 314 -23.60 29.05 -7.58
C THR A 314 -23.48 30.55 -7.86
N VAL A 315 -23.06 30.93 -9.06
CA VAL A 315 -23.11 32.31 -9.57
C VAL A 315 -23.79 32.29 -10.92
#